data_AF-A0A1K2I9M0-F1
#
_entry.id   AF-A0A1K2I9M0-F1
#
_cell.length_a   1.000
_cell.length_b   1.000
_cell.length_c   1.000
_cell.angle_alpha   90.00
_cell.angle_beta   90.00
_cell.angle_gamma   90.00
#
_symmetry.space_group_name_H-M   'P 1'
#
loop_
_entity.id
_entity.type
_entity.pdbx_description
1 polymer ?
#
loop_
_entity_poly.entity_id
_entity_poly.type
_entity_poly.pdbx_seq_one_letter_code
_entity_poly.pdbx_strand_id
1 'polypeptide(L)'
;MTEDLEPKLAESLAQLQAYAAGDASGVLVEELPIKVAPTYSAADIKKIRQSLHATQRVFAYYLAVSPRTVEAWETGRTTPSGSTRRLIQLIVAKPQILAVLEAQN
;
A
#
# COMPACT_ATOMS: atom_id res chain seq x y z
N MET A 1 14.14 34.46 -22.85
CA MET A 1 14.69 34.78 -21.53
C MET A 1 14.93 33.45 -20.82
N THR A 2 16.03 32.78 -21.18
CA THR A 2 16.53 31.62 -20.44
C THR A 2 16.98 32.17 -19.09
N GLU A 3 16.27 31.82 -18.02
CA GLU A 3 16.81 32.04 -16.68
C GLU A 3 18.18 31.39 -16.62
N ASP A 4 19.15 32.15 -16.09
CA ASP A 4 20.50 31.65 -15.92
C ASP A 4 20.46 30.56 -14.84
N LEU A 5 20.71 29.32 -15.28
CA LEU A 5 20.51 28.12 -14.46
C LEU A 5 21.68 27.89 -13.50
N GLU A 6 22.88 28.32 -13.90
CA GLU A 6 24.11 28.16 -13.11
C GLU A 6 24.00 28.74 -11.69
N PRO A 7 23.55 30.00 -11.48
CA PRO A 7 23.45 30.57 -10.14
C PRO A 7 22.41 29.85 -9.26
N LYS A 8 21.29 29.41 -9.84
CA LYS A 8 20.24 28.68 -9.10
C LYS A 8 20.71 27.31 -8.62
N LEU A 9 21.51 26.63 -9.44
CA LEU A 9 22.10 25.34 -9.06
C LEU A 9 23.14 25.51 -7.94
N ALA A 10 23.97 26.56 -8.00
CA ALA A 10 24.94 26.86 -6.96
C ALA A 10 24.25 27.18 -5.62
N GLU A 11 23.19 27.98 -5.64
CA GLU A 11 22.37 28.28 -4.47
C GLU A 11 21.73 27.03 -3.86
N SER A 12 21.10 26.19 -4.69
CA SER A 12 20.47 24.95 -4.22
C SER A 12 21.49 23.98 -3.60
N LEU A 13 22.70 23.89 -4.17
CA LEU A 13 23.77 23.05 -3.61
C LEU A 13 24.22 23.56 -2.23
N ALA A 14 24.35 24.87 -2.06
CA ALA A 14 24.69 25.48 -0.78
C ALA A 14 23.61 25.20 0.28
N GLN A 15 22.33 25.30 -0.09
CA GLN A 15 21.19 24.96 0.77
C GLN A 15 21.21 23.47 1.18
N LEU A 16 21.55 22.56 0.27
CA LEU A 16 21.70 21.13 0.58
C LEU A 16 22.88 20.85 1.52
N GLN A 17 23.99 21.57 1.37
CA GLN A 17 25.15 21.45 2.27
C GLN A 17 24.81 21.93 3.69
N ALA A 18 24.12 23.06 3.81
CA ALA A 18 23.63 23.56 5.09
C ALA A 18 22.66 22.55 5.75
N TYR A 19 21.75 21.97 4.96
CA TYR A 19 20.85 20.92 5.44
C TYR A 19 21.61 19.68 5.95
N ALA A 20 22.62 19.21 5.21
CA ALA A 20 23.45 18.10 5.65
C ALA A 20 24.23 18.40 6.96
N ALA A 21 24.53 19.67 7.23
CA ALA A 21 25.12 20.14 8.47
C ALA A 21 24.08 20.35 9.61
N GLY A 22 22.80 20.10 9.34
CA GLY A 22 21.70 20.19 10.31
C GLY A 22 20.88 21.48 10.24
N ASP A 23 21.15 22.37 9.28
CA ASP A 23 20.39 23.60 9.08
C ASP A 23 19.32 23.44 7.99
N ALA A 24 18.07 23.21 8.39
CA ALA A 24 16.94 23.06 7.48
C ALA A 24 16.30 24.40 7.06
N SER A 25 16.80 25.56 7.49
CA SER A 25 16.15 26.85 7.25
C SER A 25 16.04 27.23 5.76
N GLY A 26 16.92 26.70 4.91
CA GLY A 26 16.95 26.95 3.47
C GLY A 26 16.24 25.89 2.61
N VAL A 27 15.60 24.88 3.20
CA VAL A 27 14.96 23.78 2.46
C VAL A 27 13.56 23.47 2.96
N LEU A 28 12.68 23.00 2.07
CA LEU A 28 11.43 22.37 2.46
C LEU A 28 11.69 20.87 2.68
N VAL A 29 11.42 20.38 3.88
CA VAL A 29 11.51 18.95 4.21
C VAL A 29 10.10 18.38 4.35
N GLU A 30 9.75 17.44 3.47
CA GLU A 30 8.53 16.65 3.59
C GLU A 30 8.86 15.20 3.99
N GLU A 31 8.47 14.81 5.20
CA GLU A 31 8.58 13.42 5.62
C GLU A 31 7.35 12.62 5.17
N LEU A 32 7.57 11.58 4.36
CA LEU A 32 6.53 10.68 3.88
C LEU A 32 6.67 9.30 4.55
N PRO A 33 6.12 9.12 5.77
CA PRO A 33 6.25 7.85 6.47
C PRO A 33 5.49 6.73 5.74
N ILE A 34 6.21 5.67 5.38
CA ILE A 34 5.61 4.48 4.78
C ILE A 34 4.94 3.67 5.90
N LYS A 35 3.60 3.69 5.92
CA LYS A 35 2.83 2.86 6.86
C LYS A 35 3.01 1.38 6.55
N VAL A 36 3.30 0.61 7.59
CA VAL A 36 3.33 -0.86 7.54
C VAL A 36 1.94 -1.37 7.15
N ALA A 37 1.88 -2.45 6.36
CA ALA A 37 0.61 -3.06 6.01
C ALA A 37 -0.13 -3.49 7.30
N PRO A 38 -1.46 -3.26 7.39
CA PRO A 38 -2.25 -3.67 8.55
C PRO A 38 -2.19 -5.18 8.76
N THR A 39 -2.38 -5.61 10.00
CA THR A 39 -2.63 -7.01 10.35
C THR A 39 -4.13 -7.27 10.39
N TYR A 40 -4.55 -8.47 10.01
CA TYR A 40 -5.96 -8.85 10.01
C TYR A 40 -6.15 -10.09 10.87
N SER A 41 -7.10 -10.03 11.79
CA SER A 41 -7.57 -11.21 12.51
C SER A 41 -8.42 -12.10 11.59
N ALA A 42 -8.65 -13.34 12.03
CA ALA A 42 -9.55 -14.27 11.33
C ALA A 42 -10.96 -13.68 11.11
N ALA A 43 -11.46 -12.95 12.12
CA ALA A 43 -12.75 -12.26 12.04
C ALA A 43 -12.73 -11.11 11.03
N ASP A 44 -11.62 -10.36 10.93
CA ASP A 44 -11.50 -9.26 9.96
C ASP A 44 -11.51 -9.78 8.53
N ILE A 45 -10.75 -10.85 8.24
CA ILE A 45 -10.73 -11.48 6.91
C ILE A 45 -12.13 -11.92 6.50
N LYS A 46 -12.87 -12.57 7.40
CA LYS A 46 -14.25 -13.01 7.15
C LYS A 46 -15.18 -11.83 6.88
N LYS A 47 -15.08 -10.75 7.67
CA LYS A 47 -15.87 -9.53 7.48
C LYS A 47 -15.58 -8.86 6.14
N ILE A 48 -14.30 -8.69 5.78
CA ILE A 48 -13.87 -8.09 4.52
C ILE A 48 -14.41 -8.89 3.33
N ARG A 49 -14.28 -10.22 3.38
CA ARG A 49 -14.84 -11.07 2.33
C ARG A 49 -16.36 -10.89 2.20
N GLN A 50 -17.07 -10.87 3.32
CA GLN A 50 -18.52 -10.72 3.34
C GLN A 50 -18.97 -9.35 2.83
N SER A 51 -18.23 -8.28 3.11
CA SER A 51 -18.53 -6.94 2.57
C SER A 51 -18.35 -6.84 1.05
N LEU A 52 -17.57 -7.75 0.46
CA LEU A 52 -17.42 -7.89 -0.99
C LEU A 52 -18.47 -8.82 -1.62
N HIS A 53 -19.43 -9.33 -0.82
CA HIS A 53 -20.41 -10.34 -1.24
C HIS A 53 -19.77 -11.60 -1.86
N ALA A 54 -18.53 -11.90 -1.48
CA ALA A 54 -17.75 -12.98 -2.07
C ALA A 54 -17.86 -14.28 -1.24
N THR A 55 -17.97 -15.40 -1.96
CA THR A 55 -17.71 -16.72 -1.35
C THR A 55 -16.22 -16.86 -1.03
N GLN A 56 -15.83 -17.81 -0.17
CA GLN A 56 -14.41 -18.07 0.10
C GLN A 56 -13.63 -18.39 -1.18
N ARG A 57 -14.26 -19.05 -2.15
CA ARG A 57 -13.66 -19.37 -3.46
C ARG A 57 -13.43 -18.12 -4.31
N VAL A 58 -14.42 -17.23 -4.38
CA VAL A 58 -14.32 -15.97 -5.13
C VAL A 58 -13.26 -15.06 -4.50
N PHE A 59 -13.23 -14.96 -3.17
CA PHE A 59 -12.21 -14.18 -2.48
C PHE A 59 -10.80 -14.75 -2.67
N ALA A 60 -10.68 -16.08 -2.69
CA ALA A 60 -9.42 -16.74 -2.99
C ALA A 60 -8.93 -16.44 -4.42
N TYR A 61 -9.85 -16.40 -5.39
CA TYR A 61 -9.56 -16.01 -6.77
C TYR A 61 -9.03 -14.57 -6.85
N TYR A 62 -9.70 -13.60 -6.20
CA TYR A 62 -9.23 -12.21 -6.16
C TYR A 62 -7.82 -12.05 -5.57
N LEU A 63 -7.44 -12.90 -4.63
CA LEU A 63 -6.14 -12.85 -3.96
C LEU A 63 -5.10 -13.82 -4.55
N ALA A 64 -5.44 -14.53 -5.64
CA ALA A 64 -4.60 -15.56 -6.27
C ALA A 64 -4.07 -16.61 -5.28
N VAL A 65 -4.93 -17.07 -4.36
CA VAL A 65 -4.63 -18.14 -3.39
C VAL A 65 -5.65 -19.27 -3.48
N SER A 66 -5.39 -20.38 -2.78
CA SER A 66 -6.37 -21.47 -2.70
C SER A 66 -7.54 -21.13 -1.76
N PRO A 67 -8.76 -21.68 -2.00
CA PRO A 67 -9.86 -21.55 -1.04
C PRO A 67 -9.51 -22.08 0.36
N ARG A 68 -8.69 -23.13 0.44
CA ARG A 68 -8.17 -23.70 1.69
C ARG A 68 -7.32 -22.68 2.47
N THR A 69 -6.58 -21.83 1.77
CA THR A 69 -5.79 -20.76 2.37
C THR A 69 -6.70 -19.71 3.02
N VAL A 70 -7.77 -19.29 2.33
CA VAL A 70 -8.76 -18.36 2.89
C VAL A 70 -9.46 -18.97 4.11
N GLU A 71 -9.85 -20.23 4.05
CA GLU A 71 -10.44 -20.95 5.18
C GLU A 71 -9.46 -21.02 6.38
N ALA A 72 -8.18 -21.30 6.14
CA ALA A 72 -7.16 -21.31 7.18
C ALA A 72 -6.98 -19.92 7.85
N TRP A 73 -7.08 -18.83 7.08
CA TRP A 73 -7.08 -17.47 7.65
C TRP A 73 -8.34 -17.19 8.47
N GLU A 74 -9.52 -17.53 7.97
CA GLU A 74 -10.80 -17.29 8.66
C GLU A 74 -11.00 -18.17 9.91
N THR A 75 -10.23 -19.24 10.04
CA THR A 75 -10.18 -20.10 11.23
C THR A 75 -8.99 -19.80 12.15
N GLY A 76 -8.11 -18.86 11.76
CA GLY A 76 -6.94 -18.47 12.56
C GLY A 76 -5.79 -19.48 12.57
N ARG A 77 -5.81 -20.50 11.69
CA ARG A 77 -4.71 -21.49 11.59
C ARG A 77 -3.44 -20.88 11.00
N THR A 78 -3.58 -19.94 10.08
CA THR A 78 -2.48 -19.18 9.47
C THR A 78 -2.89 -17.73 9.28
N THR A 79 -1.95 -16.88 8.89
CA THR A 79 -2.21 -15.46 8.59
C THR A 79 -1.76 -15.10 7.17
N PRO A 80 -2.35 -14.07 6.53
CA PRO A 80 -1.90 -13.62 5.21
C PRO A 80 -0.46 -13.09 5.25
N SER A 81 0.28 -13.32 4.16
CA SER A 81 1.64 -12.78 3.99
C SER A 81 1.64 -11.25 3.91
N GLY A 82 2.81 -10.62 4.05
CA GLY A 82 2.93 -9.16 3.98
C GLY A 82 2.36 -8.55 2.69
N SER A 83 2.63 -9.18 1.54
CA SER A 83 2.11 -8.76 0.24
C SER A 83 0.59 -8.94 0.15
N THR A 84 0.06 -10.07 0.63
CA THR A 84 -1.40 -10.29 0.64
C THR A 84 -2.10 -9.31 1.58
N ARG A 85 -1.52 -8.97 2.74
CA ARG A 85 -2.08 -7.94 3.64
C ARG A 85 -2.16 -6.57 2.96
N ARG A 86 -1.14 -6.23 2.17
CA ARG A 86 -1.14 -5.01 1.36
C ARG A 86 -2.22 -5.07 0.27
N LEU A 87 -2.39 -6.19 -0.41
CA LEU A 87 -3.44 -6.35 -1.42
C LEU A 87 -4.84 -6.23 -0.79
N ILE A 88 -5.08 -6.88 0.33
CA ILE A 88 -6.33 -6.75 1.09
C ILE A 88 -6.56 -5.29 1.49
N GLN A 89 -5.52 -4.57 1.93
CA GLN A 89 -5.62 -3.14 2.25
C GLN A 89 -6.08 -2.32 1.04
N LEU A 90 -5.53 -2.60 -0.15
CA LEU A 90 -5.92 -1.91 -1.38
C LEU A 90 -7.37 -2.21 -1.78
N ILE A 91 -7.80 -3.47 -1.67
CA ILE A 91 -9.18 -3.89 -1.96
C ILE A 91 -10.16 -3.22 -1.00
N VAL A 92 -9.85 -3.18 0.31
CA VAL A 92 -10.70 -2.51 1.31
C VAL A 92 -10.80 -1.00 1.03
N ALA A 93 -9.69 -0.37 0.65
CA ALA A 93 -9.67 1.06 0.35
C ALA A 93 -10.37 1.40 -0.98
N LYS A 94 -10.27 0.51 -1.98
CA LYS A 94 -10.78 0.71 -3.35
C LYS A 94 -11.32 -0.61 -3.93
N PRO A 95 -12.53 -1.06 -3.53
CA PRO A 95 -13.10 -2.33 -4.00
C PRO A 95 -13.25 -2.41 -5.54
N GLN A 96 -13.44 -1.27 -6.20
CA GLN A 96 -13.57 -1.17 -7.66
C GLN A 96 -12.36 -1.70 -8.44
N ILE A 97 -11.19 -1.85 -7.79
CA ILE A 97 -10.03 -2.47 -8.43
C ILE A 97 -10.32 -3.91 -8.87
N LEU A 98 -11.26 -4.61 -8.22
CA LEU A 98 -11.64 -5.97 -8.57
C LEU A 98 -12.33 -6.07 -9.94
N ALA A 99 -12.93 -4.98 -10.45
CA ALA A 99 -13.59 -4.97 -11.75
C ALA A 99 -12.64 -5.30 -12.90
N VAL A 100 -11.33 -5.03 -12.76
CA VAL A 100 -10.32 -5.38 -13.77
C VAL A 100 -10.12 -6.89 -13.89
N LEU A 101 -10.48 -7.66 -12.86
CA LEU A 101 -10.38 -9.12 -12.82
C LEU A 101 -11.66 -9.80 -13.32
N GLU A 102 -12.80 -9.12 -13.19
CA GLU A 102 -14.10 -9.64 -13.62
C GLU A 102 -14.28 -9.55 -15.15
N ALA A 103 -13.61 -8.60 -15.80
CA ALA A 103 -13.65 -8.42 -17.25
C ALA A 103 -12.87 -9.48 -18.06
N GLN A 104 -12.25 -10.47 -17.41
CA GLN A 104 -11.44 -11.52 -18.05
C GLN A 104 -12.04 -12.93 -17.96
N ASN A 105 -13.31 -13.06 -17.53
CA ASN A 105 -14.05 -14.34 -17.54
C ASN A 105 -15.25 -14.30 -18.49
#